data_AF-A0A8R7RCJ7-F1
#
_entry.id   AF-A0A8R7RCJ7-F1
#
_cell.length_a   1.000
_cell.length_b   1.000
_cell.length_c   1.000
_cell.angle_alpha   90.00
_cell.angle_beta   90.00
_cell.angle_gamma   90.00
#
_symmetry.space_group_name_H-M   'P 1'
#
loop_
_entity.id
_entity.type
_entity.pdbx_description
1 polymer ?
#
loop_
_entity_poly.entity_id
_entity_poly.type
_entity_poly.pdbx_seq_one_letter_code
_entity_poly.pdbx_strand_id
1 'polypeptide(L)'
;MSIQRDYCLFGGQLSLTPLFINDFTACWLVNMAAYEACVSTRYPSDGFVVSSYISLLAMLMDREEDVHQLRAKHLVRSLLGNHELLVFFKGLACHLRLGRRYFIITGKIDRFKRRRPVSIAVHRFVYKNFKTIVAVLSITGVLAGIFRTLMSLKQHQP
;
A
#
# COMPACT_ATOMS: atom_id res chain seq x y z
N MET A 1 -6.17 -10.22 -0.34
CA MET A 1 -5.74 -8.81 -0.34
C MET A 1 -4.58 -8.63 0.62
N SER A 2 -3.40 -8.33 0.11
CA SER A 2 -2.20 -8.10 0.92
C SER A 2 -1.46 -6.87 0.36
N ILE A 3 -0.89 -6.09 1.27
CA ILE A 3 0.10 -5.07 0.90
C ILE A 3 1.42 -5.67 1.31
N GLN A 4 2.24 -6.02 0.32
CA GLN A 4 3.59 -6.49 0.55
C GLN A 4 4.52 -5.28 0.45
N ARG A 5 5.37 -5.10 1.44
CA ARG A 5 6.48 -4.15 1.36
C ARG A 5 7.58 -4.86 0.61
N ASP A 6 7.79 -4.49 -0.65
CA ASP A 6 9.02 -4.85 -1.32
C ASP A 6 10.17 -4.12 -0.63
N TYR A 7 11.29 -4.82 -0.45
CA TYR A 7 12.47 -4.36 0.27
C TYR A 7 13.21 -3.19 -0.42
N CYS A 8 12.61 -2.58 -1.45
CA CYS A 8 13.05 -1.30 -2.00
C CYS A 8 12.45 -0.16 -1.18
N LEU A 9 13.30 0.66 -0.55
CA LEU A 9 12.99 1.87 0.22
C LEU A 9 12.01 2.87 -0.44
N PHE A 10 11.64 2.69 -1.72
CA PHE A 10 10.79 3.59 -2.53
C PHE A 10 9.50 2.96 -3.05
N GLY A 11 9.34 1.64 -2.94
CA GLY A 11 8.22 0.89 -3.51
C GLY A 11 7.14 0.56 -2.49
N GLY A 12 5.88 0.67 -2.89
CA GLY A 12 4.74 0.09 -2.16
C GLY A 12 3.84 -0.60 -3.17
N GLN A 13 3.66 -1.91 -3.03
CA GLN A 13 2.80 -2.69 -3.90
C GLN A 13 1.45 -2.95 -3.21
N LEU A 14 0.36 -2.52 -3.86
CA LEU A 14 -1.00 -2.88 -3.47
C LEU A 14 -1.47 -4.01 -4.39
N SER A 15 -1.69 -5.19 -3.82
CA SER A 15 -2.18 -6.36 -4.55
C SER A 15 -3.65 -6.61 -4.21
N LEU A 16 -4.50 -6.49 -5.23
CA LEU A 16 -5.93 -6.76 -5.18
C LEU A 16 -6.25 -8.01 -6.01
N THR A 17 -7.28 -8.74 -5.61
CA THR A 17 -7.79 -9.85 -6.40
C THR A 17 -8.46 -9.27 -7.66
N PRO A 18 -8.16 -9.74 -8.88
CA PRO A 18 -8.87 -9.29 -10.08
C PRO A 18 -10.38 -9.55 -10.00
N LEU A 19 -11.18 -8.63 -10.51
CA LEU A 19 -12.64 -8.74 -10.55
C LEU A 19 -13.16 -8.62 -11.98
N PHE A 20 -14.00 -9.56 -12.41
CA PHE A 20 -14.71 -9.50 -13.68
C PHE A 20 -16.17 -9.12 -13.43
N ILE A 21 -16.66 -8.10 -14.14
CA ILE A 21 -18.02 -7.57 -14.02
C ILE A 21 -18.79 -7.75 -15.34
N ASN A 22 -19.97 -8.34 -15.20
CA ASN A 22 -21.06 -8.44 -16.16
C ASN A 22 -22.38 -8.38 -15.34
N ASP A 23 -23.52 -8.43 -16.00
CA ASP A 23 -24.83 -8.29 -15.32
C ASP A 23 -25.03 -9.34 -14.21
N PHE A 24 -24.63 -10.58 -14.45
CA PHE A 24 -24.72 -11.66 -13.46
C PHE A 24 -23.82 -11.43 -12.24
N THR A 25 -22.54 -11.13 -12.47
CA THR A 25 -21.56 -10.92 -11.39
C THR A 25 -21.82 -9.62 -10.63
N ALA A 26 -22.36 -8.59 -11.28
CA ALA A 26 -22.84 -7.38 -10.61
C ALA A 26 -23.95 -7.71 -9.62
N CYS A 27 -24.97 -8.47 -10.05
CA CYS A 27 -26.03 -8.96 -9.18
C CYS A 27 -25.49 -9.81 -8.01
N TRP A 28 -24.57 -10.73 -8.28
CA TRP A 28 -23.92 -11.54 -7.24
C TRP A 28 -23.13 -10.69 -6.25
N LEU A 29 -22.44 -9.66 -6.71
CA LEU A 29 -21.65 -8.78 -5.85
C LEU A 29 -22.55 -8.00 -4.88
N VAL A 30 -23.68 -7.49 -5.37
CA VAL A 30 -24.70 -6.84 -4.54
C VAL A 30 -25.29 -7.83 -3.54
N ASN A 31 -25.68 -9.04 -3.98
CA ASN A 31 -26.24 -10.05 -3.11
C ASN A 31 -25.25 -10.55 -2.05
N MET A 32 -23.97 -10.69 -2.40
CA MET A 32 -22.91 -11.03 -1.45
C MET A 32 -22.72 -9.94 -0.40
N ALA A 33 -22.75 -8.67 -0.79
CA ALA A 33 -22.65 -7.56 0.15
C ALA A 33 -23.89 -7.46 1.07
N ALA A 34 -25.08 -7.68 0.52
CA ALA A 34 -26.33 -7.74 1.31
C ALA A 34 -26.33 -8.93 2.28
N TYR A 35 -25.97 -10.12 1.79
CA TYR A 35 -25.84 -11.32 2.61
C TYR A 35 -24.83 -11.12 3.73
N GLU A 36 -23.66 -10.57 3.41
CA GLU A 36 -22.64 -10.20 4.39
C GLU A 36 -23.20 -9.28 5.48
N ALA A 37 -23.97 -8.24 5.10
CA ALA A 37 -24.59 -7.35 6.06
C ALA A 37 -25.58 -8.10 6.99
N CYS A 38 -26.35 -9.05 6.46
CA CYS A 38 -27.30 -9.86 7.22
C CYS A 38 -26.64 -10.84 8.20
N VAL A 39 -25.53 -11.47 7.80
CA VAL A 39 -24.88 -12.52 8.60
C VAL A 39 -23.68 -12.02 9.42
N SER A 40 -23.29 -10.76 9.25
CA SER A 40 -22.14 -10.19 9.94
C SER A 40 -22.28 -10.28 11.47
N THR A 41 -21.30 -10.89 12.11
CA THR A 41 -21.19 -10.95 13.57
C THR A 41 -20.10 -9.98 14.04
N ARG A 42 -20.14 -9.59 15.31
CA ARG A 42 -19.14 -8.67 15.89
C ARG A 42 -17.83 -9.37 16.28
N TYR A 43 -17.81 -10.71 16.32
CA TYR A 43 -16.71 -11.52 16.82
C TYR A 43 -16.55 -12.80 15.98
N PRO A 44 -15.33 -13.26 15.65
CA PRO A 44 -14.00 -12.69 15.94
C PRO A 44 -13.51 -11.64 14.91
N SER A 45 -14.24 -11.45 13.81
CA SER A 45 -14.07 -10.38 12.84
C SER A 45 -15.43 -9.72 12.64
N ASP A 46 -15.46 -8.46 12.23
CA ASP A 46 -16.68 -7.72 11.98
C ASP A 46 -17.53 -8.22 10.80
N GLY A 47 -17.05 -9.22 10.05
CA GLY A 47 -17.78 -9.84 8.94
C GLY A 47 -17.74 -9.09 7.60
N PHE A 48 -17.36 -7.81 7.56
CA PHE A 48 -17.49 -6.94 6.38
C PHE A 48 -16.32 -7.02 5.39
N VAL A 49 -16.06 -8.20 4.84
CA VAL A 49 -14.98 -8.46 3.88
C VAL A 49 -15.29 -7.95 2.48
N VAL A 50 -16.43 -8.36 1.92
CA VAL A 50 -16.95 -7.98 0.60
C VAL A 50 -17.16 -6.47 0.57
N SER A 51 -17.83 -5.93 1.59
CA SER A 51 -18.09 -4.49 1.70
C SER A 51 -16.80 -3.67 1.77
N SER A 52 -15.81 -4.14 2.54
CA SER A 52 -14.49 -3.50 2.59
C SER A 52 -13.78 -3.52 1.24
N TYR A 53 -13.91 -4.61 0.50
CA TYR A 53 -13.27 -4.78 -0.79
C TYR A 53 -13.90 -3.86 -1.85
N ILE A 54 -15.24 -3.85 -1.94
CA ILE A 54 -15.97 -2.98 -2.87
C ILE A 54 -15.71 -1.50 -2.55
N SER A 55 -15.77 -1.12 -1.28
CA SER A 55 -15.50 0.26 -0.84
C SER A 55 -14.08 0.69 -1.18
N LEU A 56 -13.10 -0.23 -1.12
CA LEU A 56 -11.73 0.07 -1.53
C LEU A 56 -11.62 0.28 -3.04
N LEU A 57 -12.27 -0.55 -3.86
CA LEU A 57 -12.32 -0.35 -5.31
C LEU A 57 -12.97 1.00 -5.65
N ALA A 58 -14.09 1.34 -5.01
CA ALA A 58 -14.77 2.63 -5.19
C ALA A 58 -13.93 3.84 -4.73
N MET A 59 -13.06 3.65 -3.73
CA MET A 59 -12.08 4.67 -3.32
C MET A 59 -10.97 4.85 -4.36
N LEU A 60 -10.55 3.76 -5.02
CA LEU A 60 -9.54 3.80 -6.09
C LEU A 60 -10.09 4.33 -7.42
N MET A 61 -11.41 4.35 -7.59
CA MET A 61 -12.12 4.85 -8.78
C MET A 61 -12.75 6.20 -8.46
N ASP A 62 -12.02 7.31 -8.58
CA ASP A 62 -12.59 8.64 -8.37
C ASP A 62 -13.17 9.22 -9.66
N ARG A 63 -12.45 8.99 -10.76
CA ARG A 63 -12.84 9.40 -12.12
C ARG A 63 -12.80 8.23 -13.09
N GLU A 64 -13.33 8.43 -14.29
CA GLU A 64 -13.31 7.40 -15.34
C GLU A 64 -11.89 7.00 -15.75
N GLU A 65 -10.93 7.92 -15.68
CA GLU A 65 -9.53 7.65 -15.95
C GLU A 65 -8.94 6.65 -14.95
N ASP A 66 -9.38 6.68 -13.70
CA ASP A 66 -8.94 5.73 -12.69
C ASP A 66 -9.47 4.33 -12.97
N VAL A 67 -10.72 4.23 -13.46
CA VAL A 67 -11.30 2.96 -13.93
C VAL A 67 -10.47 2.41 -15.09
N HIS A 68 -10.12 3.27 -16.06
CA HIS A 68 -9.25 2.89 -17.16
C HIS A 68 -7.89 2.37 -16.68
N GLN A 69 -7.27 3.03 -15.69
CA GLN A 69 -6.01 2.57 -15.10
C GLN A 69 -6.15 1.20 -14.40
N LEU A 70 -7.24 0.98 -13.66
CA LEU A 70 -7.51 -0.30 -13.01
C LEU A 70 -7.74 -1.44 -14.03
N ARG A 71 -8.37 -1.14 -15.17
CA ARG A 71 -8.51 -2.08 -16.30
C ARG A 71 -7.18 -2.41 -16.96
N ALA A 72 -6.35 -1.38 -17.20
CA ALA A 72 -5.02 -1.54 -17.77
C ALA A 72 -4.11 -2.40 -16.88
N LYS A 73 -4.29 -2.35 -15.54
CA LYS A 73 -3.61 -3.22 -14.57
C LYS A 73 -4.27 -4.59 -14.38
N HIS A 74 -5.31 -4.90 -15.16
CA HIS A 74 -6.11 -6.13 -15.05
C HIS A 74 -6.73 -6.40 -13.68
N LEU A 75 -6.92 -5.35 -12.87
CA LEU A 75 -7.55 -5.46 -11.56
C LEU A 75 -9.08 -5.50 -11.69
N VAL A 76 -9.62 -4.81 -12.69
CA VAL A 76 -11.04 -4.84 -13.01
C VAL A 76 -11.21 -5.09 -14.50
N ARG A 77 -12.05 -6.05 -14.87
CA ARG A 77 -12.43 -6.32 -16.26
C ARG A 77 -13.94 -6.26 -16.32
N SER A 78 -14.51 -5.66 -17.35
CA SER A 78 -15.96 -5.53 -17.44
C SER A 78 -16.43 -5.52 -18.89
N LEU A 79 -17.66 -5.99 -19.10
CA LEU A 79 -18.42 -5.74 -20.33
C LEU A 79 -19.03 -4.33 -20.35
N LEU A 80 -19.16 -3.71 -19.17
CA LEU A 80 -19.66 -2.34 -19.01
C LEU A 80 -18.64 -1.29 -19.45
N GLY A 81 -19.16 -0.12 -19.83
CA GLY A 81 -18.35 1.08 -20.06
C GLY A 81 -17.63 1.55 -18.79
N ASN A 82 -16.58 2.37 -18.94
CA ASN A 82 -15.85 2.90 -17.79
C ASN A 82 -16.73 3.78 -16.90
N HIS A 83 -17.57 4.63 -17.51
CA HIS A 83 -18.56 5.45 -16.81
C HIS A 83 -19.56 4.60 -16.02
N GLU A 84 -20.19 3.61 -16.67
CA GLU A 84 -21.16 2.72 -16.04
C GLU A 84 -20.55 1.97 -14.85
N LEU A 85 -19.31 1.50 -15.00
CA LEU A 85 -18.59 0.81 -13.95
C LEU A 85 -18.27 1.73 -12.76
N LEU A 86 -17.85 2.97 -13.03
CA LEU A 86 -17.65 3.99 -12.00
C LEU A 86 -18.94 4.25 -11.22
N VAL A 87 -20.03 4.50 -11.93
CA VAL A 87 -21.36 4.76 -11.34
C VAL A 87 -21.81 3.56 -10.51
N PHE A 88 -21.63 2.33 -11.01
CA PHE A 88 -21.96 1.11 -10.29
C PHE A 88 -21.19 1.01 -8.96
N PHE A 89 -19.87 1.13 -8.98
CA PHE A 89 -19.06 1.00 -7.75
C PHE A 89 -19.30 2.13 -6.76
N LYS A 90 -19.40 3.39 -7.22
CA LYS A 90 -19.70 4.53 -6.36
C LYS A 90 -21.10 4.40 -5.74
N GLY A 91 -22.10 4.08 -6.56
CA GLY A 91 -23.47 3.88 -6.12
C GLY A 91 -23.57 2.76 -5.08
N LEU A 92 -22.95 1.60 -5.35
CA LEU A 92 -22.93 0.50 -4.41
C LEU A 92 -22.23 0.88 -3.11
N ALA A 93 -21.04 1.49 -3.17
CA ALA A 93 -20.25 1.86 -2.00
C ALA A 93 -20.96 2.83 -1.04
N CYS A 94 -21.84 3.71 -1.53
CA CYS A 94 -22.66 4.59 -0.70
C CYS A 94 -23.59 3.84 0.27
N HIS A 95 -23.94 2.59 -0.04
CA HIS A 95 -24.84 1.77 0.76
C HIS A 95 -24.12 0.72 1.61
N LEU A 96 -22.79 0.65 1.52
CA LEU A 96 -22.00 -0.37 2.23
C LEU A 96 -21.51 0.12 3.59
N ARG A 97 -21.55 -0.77 4.57
CA ARG A 97 -20.87 -0.54 5.85
C ARG A 97 -19.37 -0.76 5.69
N LEU A 98 -18.57 0.23 6.08
CA LEU A 98 -17.12 0.12 6.05
C LEU A 98 -16.64 -0.87 7.13
N GLY A 99 -16.03 -1.96 6.70
CA GLY A 99 -15.42 -2.93 7.59
C GLY A 99 -14.02 -2.54 8.07
N ARG A 100 -13.54 -3.22 9.10
CA ARG A 100 -12.21 -3.07 9.70
C ARG A 100 -11.08 -3.19 8.66
N ARG A 101 -11.24 -4.09 7.68
CA ARG A 101 -10.23 -4.30 6.62
C ARG A 101 -10.06 -3.04 5.78
N TYR A 102 -11.15 -2.36 5.42
CA TYR A 102 -11.09 -1.09 4.70
C TYR A 102 -10.22 -0.06 5.44
N PHE A 103 -10.46 0.15 6.74
CA PHE A 103 -9.69 1.10 7.55
C PHE A 103 -8.21 0.71 7.70
N ILE A 104 -7.91 -0.58 7.87
CA ILE A 104 -6.52 -1.06 7.96
C ILE A 104 -5.76 -0.75 6.67
N ILE A 105 -6.38 -1.03 5.52
CA ILE A 105 -5.75 -0.86 4.20
C ILE A 105 -5.61 0.63 3.86
N THR A 106 -6.65 1.42 4.02
CA THR A 106 -6.59 2.87 3.78
C THR A 106 -5.59 3.55 4.70
N GLY A 107 -5.50 3.15 5.97
CA GLY A 107 -4.46 3.62 6.89
C GLY A 107 -3.04 3.24 6.46
N LYS A 108 -2.85 2.06 5.86
CA LYS A 108 -1.55 1.66 5.26
C LYS A 108 -1.22 2.52 4.04
N ILE A 109 -2.20 2.79 3.18
CA ILE A 109 -2.05 3.65 2.00
C ILE A 109 -1.70 5.09 2.44
N ASP A 110 -2.40 5.65 3.41
CA ASP A 110 -2.13 7.00 3.93
C ASP A 110 -0.72 7.10 4.51
N ARG A 111 -0.32 6.15 5.36
CA ARG A 111 1.06 6.11 5.89
C ARG A 111 2.11 6.00 4.78
N PHE A 112 1.84 5.24 3.73
CA PHE A 112 2.73 5.16 2.59
C PHE A 112 2.82 6.50 1.86
N LYS A 113 1.69 7.14 1.56
CA LYS A 113 1.64 8.47 0.91
C LYS A 113 2.42 9.52 1.70
N ARG A 114 2.28 9.56 3.03
CA ARG A 114 3.01 10.49 3.91
C ARG A 114 4.52 10.22 3.95
N ARG A 115 4.95 8.95 3.97
CA ARG A 115 6.37 8.58 4.06
C ARG A 115 7.11 8.67 2.72
N ARG A 116 6.41 8.52 1.60
CA ARG A 116 6.97 8.51 0.25
C ARG A 116 7.84 9.75 -0.07
N PRO A 117 7.41 11.01 0.13
CA PRO A 117 8.23 12.18 -0.21
C PRO A 117 9.52 12.24 0.62
N VAL A 118 9.44 11.94 1.91
CA VAL A 118 10.62 11.89 2.80
C VAL A 118 11.59 10.82 2.32
N SER A 119 11.09 9.62 1.99
CA SER A 119 11.94 8.55 1.46
C SER A 119 12.64 8.99 0.17
N ILE A 120 11.89 9.54 -0.79
CA ILE A 120 12.44 10.04 -2.06
C ILE A 120 13.51 11.11 -1.82
N ALA A 121 13.29 12.03 -0.88
CA ALA A 121 14.27 13.06 -0.53
C ALA A 121 15.56 12.47 0.07
N VAL A 122 15.43 11.54 1.03
CA VAL A 122 16.56 10.82 1.64
C VAL A 122 17.36 10.08 0.58
N HIS A 123 16.69 9.38 -0.34
CA HIS A 123 17.35 8.70 -1.44
C HIS A 123 18.12 9.63 -2.36
N ARG A 124 17.46 10.71 -2.78
CA ARG A 124 18.07 11.71 -3.65
C ARG A 124 19.30 12.31 -2.99
N PHE A 125 19.25 12.54 -1.68
CA PHE A 125 20.39 13.01 -0.91
C PHE A 125 21.53 11.98 -0.87
N VAL A 126 21.25 10.73 -0.52
CA VAL A 126 22.26 9.66 -0.45
C VAL A 126 22.90 9.43 -1.81
N TYR A 127 22.09 9.33 -2.86
CA TYR A 127 22.56 9.11 -4.23
C TYR A 127 23.48 10.25 -4.70
N LYS A 128 23.08 11.51 -4.48
CA LYS A 128 23.88 12.68 -4.89
C LYS A 128 25.19 12.78 -4.11
N ASN A 129 25.20 12.43 -2.83
CA ASN A 129 26.35 12.60 -1.94
C ASN A 129 27.13 11.31 -1.70
N PHE A 130 26.87 10.24 -2.46
CA PHE A 130 27.40 8.90 -2.18
C PHE A 130 28.94 8.88 -2.09
N LYS A 131 29.63 9.54 -3.02
CA LYS A 131 31.10 9.64 -3.00
C LYS A 131 31.63 10.33 -1.74
N THR A 132 30.98 11.42 -1.34
CA THR A 132 31.33 12.16 -0.11
C THR A 132 31.09 11.31 1.14
N ILE A 133 29.97 10.58 1.19
CA ILE A 133 29.64 9.68 2.30
C ILE A 133 30.71 8.59 2.42
N VAL A 134 31.08 7.95 1.31
CA VAL A 134 32.14 6.92 1.28
C VAL A 134 33.47 7.51 1.75
N ALA A 135 33.85 8.70 1.26
CA ALA A 135 35.09 9.35 1.66
C ALA A 135 35.14 9.65 3.18
N VAL A 136 34.08 10.23 3.73
CA VAL A 136 33.97 10.50 5.18
C VAL A 136 34.06 9.20 5.98
N LEU A 137 33.32 8.16 5.58
CA LEU A 137 33.36 6.86 6.26
C LEU A 137 34.75 6.22 6.23
N SER A 138 35.48 6.33 5.11
CA SER A 138 36.86 5.85 5.01
C SER A 138 37.78 6.59 5.97
N ILE A 139 37.71 7.93 6.03
CA ILE A 139 38.53 8.73 6.95
C ILE A 139 38.22 8.38 8.41
N THR A 140 36.94 8.30 8.78
CA THR A 140 36.53 7.93 10.14
C THR A 140 36.99 6.53 10.51
N GLY A 141 36.94 5.57 9.59
CA GLY A 141 37.43 4.21 9.80
C GLY A 141 38.93 4.17 10.12
N VAL A 142 39.74 4.94 9.38
CA VAL A 142 41.18 5.06 9.64
C VAL A 142 41.44 5.66 11.03
N LEU A 143 40.78 6.77 11.37
CA LEU A 143 40.93 7.43 12.68
C LEU A 143 40.57 6.50 13.84
N ALA A 144 39.45 5.77 13.72
CA ALA A 144 39.03 4.81 14.74
C ALA A 144 40.06 3.67 14.92
N GLY A 145 40.66 3.20 13.82
CA GLY A 145 41.74 2.21 13.85
C GLY A 145 42.96 2.71 14.63
N ILE A 146 43.41 3.93 14.35
CA ILE A 146 44.54 4.57 15.06
C ILE A 146 44.23 4.77 16.55
N PHE A 147 43.02 5.21 16.87
CA PHE A 147 42.63 5.40 18.27
C PHE A 147 42.63 4.07 19.05
N ARG A 148 42.19 2.99 18.40
CA ARG A 148 42.17 1.65 18.99
C ARG A 148 43.58 1.11 19.22
N THR A 149 44.51 1.31 18.28
CA THR A 149 45.91 0.89 18.47
C THR A 149 46.58 1.67 19.60
N LEU A 150 46.34 2.99 19.69
CA LEU A 150 46.84 3.82 20.80
C LEU A 150 46.31 3.37 22.17
N MET A 151 45.01 3.09 22.28
CA MET A 151 44.42 2.57 23.53
C MET A 151 44.97 1.20 23.91
N SER A 152 45.19 0.30 22.94
CA SER A 152 45.78 -1.02 23.19
C SER A 152 47.23 -0.93 23.67
N LEU A 153 48.01 0.03 23.15
CA LEU A 153 49.37 0.30 23.62
C LEU A 153 49.37 0.82 25.06
N LYS A 154 48.40 1.66 25.43
CA LYS A 154 48.28 2.21 26.79
C LYS A 154 47.88 1.16 27.84
N GLN A 155 47.19 0.09 27.45
CA GLN A 155 46.80 -1.01 28.34
C GLN A 155 47.93 -2.01 28.63
N HIS A 156 49.03 -1.99 27.86
CA HIS A 156 50.20 -2.87 28.05
C HIS A 156 51.34 -2.20 28.83
N GLN A 157 51.15 -0.98 29.34
CA GLN A 157 52.06 -0.42 30.35
C GLN A 157 51.65 -0.92 31.74
N PRO A 158 52.50 -1.70 32.43
CA PRO A 158 52.25 -2.19 33.79
C PRO A 158 52.24 -1.06 34.84
#